data_AF-A0A9P4H513-F1
#
_entry.id   AF-A0A9P4H513-F1
#
_cell.length_a   1.000
_cell.length_b   1.000
_cell.length_c   1.000
_cell.angle_alpha   90.00
_cell.angle_beta   90.00
_cell.angle_gamma   90.00
#
_symmetry.space_group_name_H-M   'P 1'
#
loop_
_entity.id
_entity.type
_entity.pdbx_description
1 polymer ?
#
loop_
_entity_poly.entity_id
_entity_poly.type
_entity_poly.pdbx_seq_one_letter_code
_entity_poly.pdbx_strand_id
1 'polypeptide(L)'
;MQTFEFTRFRMTIDQLVNWARQSSLWPLSFGLACCAIEMMHLSMPRYHPDRLGIIFRASPRQADMPEPRWVISMGSCANGGGYYYYSYSVVRWVDRIIPALMYGIFQLQKKMKKTKVTRMWYRK
;
A
#
# COMPACT_ATOMS: atom_id res chain seq x y z
N MET A 1 -13.01 -34.48 -12.39
CA MET A 1 -11.80 -33.98 -13.09
C MET A 1 -11.92 -32.52 -13.54
N GLN A 2 -13.04 -32.07 -14.13
CA GLN A 2 -13.18 -30.67 -14.62
C GLN A 2 -13.04 -29.57 -13.53
N THR A 3 -13.39 -29.86 -12.27
CA THR A 3 -13.27 -28.90 -11.15
C THR A 3 -11.82 -28.60 -10.73
N PHE A 4 -10.88 -29.53 -10.96
CA PHE A 4 -9.46 -29.34 -10.60
C PHE A 4 -8.73 -28.42 -11.59
N GLU A 5 -8.96 -28.60 -12.90
CA GLU A 5 -8.42 -27.73 -13.95
C GLU A 5 -8.90 -26.28 -13.81
N PHE A 6 -10.20 -26.09 -13.55
CA PHE A 6 -10.77 -24.76 -13.34
C PHE A 6 -10.19 -24.06 -12.10
N THR A 7 -9.96 -24.81 -11.01
CA THR A 7 -9.36 -24.26 -9.78
C THR A 7 -7.89 -23.88 -9.99
N ARG A 8 -7.13 -24.70 -10.75
CA ARG A 8 -5.73 -24.41 -11.09
C ARG A 8 -5.61 -23.16 -11.97
N PHE A 9 -6.44 -23.05 -13.00
CA PHE A 9 -6.49 -21.88 -13.87
C PHE A 9 -6.75 -20.59 -13.10
N ARG A 10 -7.72 -20.63 -12.19
CA ARG A 10 -8.08 -19.47 -11.36
C ARG A 10 -6.98 -19.02 -10.41
N MET A 11 -6.23 -19.96 -9.83
CA MET A 11 -5.07 -19.64 -8.98
C MET A 11 -3.95 -18.95 -9.77
N THR A 12 -3.75 -19.31 -11.04
CA THR A 12 -2.75 -18.63 -11.90
C THR A 12 -3.17 -17.20 -12.24
N ILE A 13 -4.46 -16.95 -12.47
CA ILE A 13 -4.99 -15.60 -12.72
C ILE A 13 -4.82 -14.71 -11.49
N ASP A 14 -5.18 -15.20 -10.29
CA ASP A 14 -4.98 -14.45 -9.05
C ASP A 14 -3.50 -14.10 -8.82
N GLN A 15 -2.58 -15.04 -9.10
CA GLN A 15 -1.14 -14.80 -8.96
C GLN A 15 -0.64 -13.76 -9.95
N LEU A 16 -1.07 -13.83 -11.21
CA LEU A 16 -0.67 -12.88 -12.25
C LEU A 16 -1.16 -11.47 -11.93
N VAL A 17 -2.44 -11.31 -11.57
CA VAL A 17 -3.03 -10.01 -11.24
C VAL A 17 -2.36 -9.38 -10.01
N ASN A 18 -2.12 -10.16 -8.97
CA ASN A 18 -1.43 -9.65 -7.77
C ASN A 18 0.04 -9.34 -8.03
N TRP A 19 0.69 -10.11 -8.91
CA TRP A 19 2.06 -9.84 -9.32
C TRP A 19 2.17 -8.54 -10.13
N ALA A 20 1.20 -8.26 -11.01
CA ALA A 20 1.14 -6.98 -11.72
C ALA A 20 0.92 -5.81 -10.74
N ARG A 21 0.03 -5.96 -9.75
CA ARG A 21 -0.28 -4.89 -8.78
C ARG A 21 0.87 -4.55 -7.84
N GLN A 22 1.70 -5.52 -7.46
CA GLN A 22 2.83 -5.26 -6.55
C GLN A 22 4.06 -4.67 -7.27
N SER A 23 4.17 -4.87 -8.59
CA SER A 23 5.33 -4.45 -9.38
C SER A 23 5.22 -3.02 -9.89
N SER A 24 4.02 -2.44 -9.89
CA SER A 24 3.76 -1.05 -10.28
C SER A 24 2.88 -0.35 -9.25
N LEU A 25 3.49 0.09 -8.15
CA LEU A 25 2.77 0.77 -7.07
C LEU A 25 2.90 2.27 -7.23
N TRP A 26 1.80 2.99 -7.38
CA TRP A 26 1.80 4.44 -7.53
C TRP A 26 1.20 5.11 -6.30
N PRO A 27 2.00 5.26 -5.22
CA PRO A 27 1.53 5.91 -4.02
C PRO A 27 1.30 7.41 -4.26
N LEU A 28 0.21 7.90 -3.69
CA LEU A 28 0.00 9.32 -3.51
C LEU A 28 0.89 9.79 -2.34
N SER A 29 1.80 10.74 -2.60
CA SER A 29 2.62 11.32 -1.55
C SER A 29 1.82 12.34 -0.74
N PHE A 30 1.58 12.06 0.54
CA PHE A 30 0.82 12.95 1.43
C PHE A 30 1.67 13.37 2.65
N GLY A 31 2.44 14.45 2.49
CA GLY A 31 3.39 14.93 3.50
C GLY A 31 2.83 16.02 4.41
N LEU A 32 2.07 15.64 5.44
CA LEU A 32 1.43 16.60 6.36
C LEU A 32 2.35 17.18 7.45
N ALA A 33 3.46 16.51 7.77
CA ALA A 33 4.32 16.84 8.90
C ALA A 33 5.79 16.43 8.62
N CYS A 34 6.60 16.30 9.68
CA CYS A 34 8.02 15.96 9.57
C CYS A 34 8.31 14.62 8.87
N CYS A 35 7.40 13.64 8.90
CA CYS A 35 7.54 12.39 8.15
C CYS A 35 7.60 12.59 6.62
N ALA A 36 7.23 13.79 6.12
CA ALA A 36 7.45 14.14 4.72
C ALA A 36 8.94 14.12 4.33
N ILE A 37 9.84 14.53 5.22
CA ILE A 37 11.29 14.53 4.97
C ILE A 37 11.80 13.09 4.88
N GLU A 38 11.28 12.19 5.70
CA GLU A 38 11.60 10.77 5.63
C GLU A 38 11.11 10.14 4.31
N MET A 39 9.96 10.58 3.78
CA MET A 39 9.51 10.18 2.43
C MET A 39 10.41 10.74 1.33
N MET A 40 10.88 11.98 1.45
CA MET A 40 11.84 12.57 0.50
C MET A 40 13.18 11.84 0.54
N HIS A 41 13.68 11.46 1.72
CA HIS A 41 14.86 10.62 1.88
C HIS A 41 14.68 9.22 1.27
N LEU A 42 13.45 8.68 1.25
CA LEU A 42 13.20 7.45 0.51
C LEU A 42 13.46 7.66 -0.98
N SER A 43 13.04 8.79 -1.55
CA SER A 43 13.24 9.10 -2.97
C SER A 43 14.70 9.41 -3.37
N MET A 44 15.62 9.51 -2.40
CA MET A 44 17.04 9.75 -2.66
C MET A 44 17.76 8.49 -3.16
N PRO A 45 18.93 8.63 -3.83
CA PRO A 45 19.69 7.52 -4.45
C PRO A 45 20.00 6.34 -3.51
N ARG A 46 20.05 6.57 -2.19
CA ARG A 46 20.33 5.51 -1.21
C ARG A 46 19.21 4.47 -1.08
N TYR A 47 17.96 4.89 -1.19
CA TYR A 47 16.77 4.04 -0.98
C TYR A 47 15.84 3.97 -2.21
N HIS A 48 16.32 4.48 -3.35
CA HIS A 48 15.60 4.73 -4.60
C HIS A 48 14.45 3.73 -4.87
N PRO A 49 13.20 4.09 -4.55
CA PRO A 49 12.05 3.19 -4.61
C PRO A 49 11.60 2.96 -6.06
N ASP A 50 12.09 3.79 -6.99
CA ASP A 50 11.90 3.64 -8.43
C ASP A 50 12.37 2.27 -8.95
N ARG A 51 13.40 1.67 -8.33
CA ARG A 51 13.84 0.29 -8.63
C ARG A 51 12.77 -0.77 -8.35
N LEU A 52 11.85 -0.49 -7.43
CA LEU A 52 10.73 -1.36 -7.08
C LEU A 52 9.47 -1.04 -7.88
N GLY A 53 9.55 -0.15 -8.89
CA GLY A 53 8.41 0.32 -9.67
C GLY A 53 7.49 1.25 -8.88
N ILE A 54 8.03 1.90 -7.85
CA ILE A 54 7.28 2.81 -6.98
C ILE A 54 7.56 4.25 -7.39
N ILE A 55 6.54 4.92 -7.93
CA ILE A 55 6.62 6.29 -8.41
C ILE A 55 5.62 7.14 -7.63
N PHE A 56 6.12 8.15 -6.93
CA PHE A 56 5.24 9.09 -6.23
C PHE A 56 4.50 9.97 -7.23
N ARG A 57 3.15 9.91 -7.20
CA ARG A 57 2.28 10.75 -8.02
C ARG A 57 1.64 11.81 -7.13
N ALA A 58 1.54 13.04 -7.64
CA ALA A 58 0.93 14.16 -6.92
C ALA A 58 -0.59 14.20 -7.08
N SER A 59 -1.13 13.67 -8.19
CA SER A 59 -2.56 13.72 -8.45
C SER A 59 -3.26 12.42 -8.01
N PRO A 60 -4.37 12.50 -7.26
CA PRO A 60 -5.11 11.32 -6.81
C PRO A 60 -5.80 10.57 -7.96
N ARG A 61 -5.94 11.19 -9.14
CA ARG A 61 -6.46 10.53 -10.35
C ARG A 61 -5.47 9.58 -11.00
N GLN A 62 -4.18 9.83 -10.81
CA GLN A 62 -3.11 9.01 -11.39
C GLN A 62 -2.49 8.05 -10.38
N ALA A 63 -2.64 8.31 -9.08
CA ALA A 63 -2.27 7.36 -8.04
C ALA A 63 -3.25 6.19 -8.01
N ASP A 64 -2.88 5.08 -7.37
CA ASP A 64 -3.71 3.87 -7.15
C ASP A 64 -4.86 4.12 -6.15
N MET A 65 -5.66 5.16 -6.41
CA MET A 65 -6.91 5.51 -5.76
C MET A 65 -8.17 4.89 -6.40
N PRO A 66 -8.23 4.58 -7.73
CA PRO A 66 -9.33 3.78 -8.25
C PRO A 66 -9.22 2.34 -7.72
N GLU A 67 -10.36 1.73 -7.38
CA GLU A 67 -10.48 0.38 -6.78
C GLU A 67 -9.47 -0.61 -7.40
N PRO A 68 -8.51 -1.21 -6.66
CA PRO A 68 -8.33 -1.36 -5.20
C PRO A 68 -7.55 -0.23 -4.50
N ARG A 69 -7.97 0.14 -3.27
CA ARG A 69 -7.36 1.22 -2.46
C ARG A 69 -6.60 0.70 -1.25
N TRP A 70 -5.36 1.14 -1.04
CA TRP A 70 -4.58 0.88 0.17
C TRP A 70 -4.00 2.18 0.74
N VAL A 71 -3.94 2.26 2.06
CA VAL A 71 -3.38 3.40 2.79
C VAL A 71 -2.26 2.89 3.68
N ILE A 72 -1.14 3.61 3.69
CA ILE A 72 -0.03 3.39 4.62
C ILE A 72 0.01 4.62 5.51
N SER A 73 -0.24 4.44 6.80
CA SER A 73 0.02 5.48 7.78
C SER A 73 1.49 5.47 8.19
N MET A 74 2.10 6.64 8.15
CA MET A 74 3.51 6.84 8.47
C MET A 74 3.65 7.86 9.60
N GLY A 75 4.44 7.49 10.60
CA GLY A 75 4.71 8.32 11.77
C GLY A 75 3.72 8.13 12.92
N SER A 76 4.17 8.48 14.12
CA SER A 76 3.37 8.36 15.34
C SER A 76 2.12 9.26 15.31
N CYS A 77 2.23 10.44 14.67
CA CYS A 77 1.13 11.39 14.54
C CYS A 77 -0.03 10.82 13.72
N ALA A 78 0.27 10.10 12.62
CA ALA A 78 -0.76 9.47 11.79
C ALA A 78 -1.30 8.16 12.41
N ASN A 79 -0.48 7.41 13.14
CA ASN A 79 -0.96 6.14 13.73
C ASN A 79 -1.95 6.33 14.89
N GLY A 80 -1.97 7.49 15.54
CA GLY A 80 -2.94 7.73 16.61
C GLY A 80 -2.76 9.04 17.36
N GLY A 81 -2.27 10.10 16.71
CA GLY A 81 -2.01 11.40 17.34
C GLY A 81 -0.60 11.58 17.91
N GLY A 82 0.10 10.48 18.22
CA GLY A 82 1.54 10.49 18.55
C GLY A 82 1.92 11.48 19.63
N TYR A 83 2.91 12.34 19.36
CA TYR A 83 3.36 13.37 20.30
C TYR A 83 2.26 14.36 20.68
N TYR A 84 1.37 14.67 19.72
CA TYR A 84 0.25 15.60 19.91
C TYR A 84 -1.01 14.90 20.44
N TYR A 85 -0.88 13.70 21.03
CA TYR A 85 -2.03 12.89 21.45
C TYR A 85 -3.07 13.66 22.28
N TYR A 86 -2.64 14.58 23.15
CA TYR A 86 -3.53 15.35 24.04
C TYR A 86 -3.99 16.69 23.46
N SER A 87 -3.67 17.01 22.21
CA SER A 87 -4.10 18.24 21.55
C SER A 87 -5.54 18.13 21.04
N TYR A 88 -6.31 19.23 21.10
CA TYR A 88 -7.70 19.28 20.63
C TYR A 88 -7.84 19.30 19.10
N SER A 89 -6.76 19.63 18.39
CA SER A 89 -6.73 19.84 16.93
C SER A 89 -6.26 18.63 16.13
N VAL A 90 -5.89 17.52 16.78
CA VAL A 90 -5.40 16.32 16.08
C VAL A 90 -6.40 15.17 16.14
N VAL A 91 -6.57 14.50 15.00
CA VAL A 91 -7.45 13.33 14.88
C VAL A 91 -6.70 12.10 15.39
N ARG A 92 -7.31 11.36 16.31
CA ARG A 92 -6.68 10.24 17.03
C ARG A 92 -6.75 8.88 16.33
N TRP A 93 -7.36 8.80 15.14
CA TRP A 93 -7.78 7.52 14.56
C TRP A 93 -7.55 7.44 13.05
N VAL A 94 -6.30 7.55 12.61
CA VAL A 94 -5.97 7.38 11.20
C VAL A 94 -5.55 5.93 10.85
N ASP A 95 -4.99 5.09 11.74
CA ASP A 95 -4.62 3.73 11.29
C ASP A 95 -4.25 2.62 12.31
N ARG A 96 -4.15 1.37 11.79
CA ARG A 96 -3.74 0.12 12.50
C ARG A 96 -2.46 -0.52 11.91
N ILE A 97 -1.62 0.23 11.18
CA ILE A 97 -0.56 -0.35 10.33
C ILE A 97 0.80 0.37 10.44
N ILE A 98 1.80 -0.40 10.89
CA ILE A 98 3.26 -0.44 10.66
C ILE A 98 4.07 0.90 10.60
N PRO A 99 5.02 1.11 11.54
CA PRO A 99 5.69 2.40 11.76
C PRO A 99 6.86 2.78 10.84
N ALA A 100 7.11 2.08 9.72
CA ALA A 100 8.23 2.40 8.82
C ALA A 100 7.82 2.29 7.34
N LEU A 101 8.12 3.33 6.54
CA LEU A 101 7.67 3.45 5.15
C LEU A 101 8.13 2.29 4.25
N MET A 102 9.43 1.97 4.25
CA MET A 102 9.98 0.93 3.37
C MET A 102 9.53 -0.48 3.80
N TYR A 103 9.54 -0.75 5.10
CA TYR A 103 9.04 -2.01 5.66
C TYR A 103 7.52 -2.14 5.47
N GLY A 104 6.78 -1.04 5.61
CA GLY A 104 5.36 -0.93 5.36
C GLY A 104 5.01 -1.23 3.91
N ILE A 105 5.78 -0.73 2.94
CA ILE A 105 5.66 -1.07 1.51
C ILE A 105 5.85 -2.57 1.30
N PHE A 106 6.90 -3.19 1.84
CA PHE A 106 7.12 -4.64 1.69
C PHE A 106 6.03 -5.48 2.34
N GLN A 107 5.51 -5.05 3.50
CA GLN A 107 4.42 -5.75 4.16
C GLN A 107 3.10 -5.58 3.40
N LEU A 108 2.89 -4.41 2.80
CA LEU A 108 1.77 -4.19 1.90
C LEU A 108 1.89 -5.12 0.69
N GLN A 109 3.06 -5.21 0.04
CA GLN A 109 3.32 -6.15 -1.06
C GLN A 109 3.00 -7.60 -0.66
N LYS A 110 3.42 -8.03 0.55
CA LYS A 110 3.05 -9.35 1.09
C LYS A 110 1.53 -9.51 1.29
N LYS A 111 0.81 -8.45 1.64
CA LYS A 111 -0.66 -8.44 1.74
C LYS A 111 -1.32 -8.55 0.37
N MET A 112 -0.84 -7.84 -0.65
CA MET A 112 -1.37 -7.94 -2.02
C MET A 112 -1.22 -9.34 -2.59
N LYS A 113 -0.05 -9.97 -2.42
CA LYS A 113 0.21 -11.34 -2.89
C LYS A 113 -0.84 -12.35 -2.38
N LYS A 114 -1.42 -12.10 -1.21
CA LYS A 114 -2.41 -12.98 -0.57
C LYS A 114 -3.86 -12.65 -0.95
N THR A 115 -4.11 -11.57 -1.68
CA THR A 115 -5.46 -11.10 -2.02
C THR A 115 -6.06 -11.94 -3.14
N LYS A 116 -7.13 -12.70 -2.88
CA LYS A 116 -7.71 -13.61 -3.88
C LYS A 116 -8.97 -13.03 -4.48
N VAL A 117 -8.83 -12.11 -5.44
CA VAL A 117 -9.95 -11.38 -6.06
C VAL A 117 -10.86 -12.33 -6.82
N THR A 118 -10.29 -13.16 -7.70
CA THR A 118 -11.10 -14.11 -8.46
C THR A 118 -11.70 -15.14 -7.52
N ARG A 119 -11.01 -15.55 -6.43
CA ARG A 119 -11.54 -16.48 -5.40
C ARG A 119 -12.84 -15.98 -4.74
N MET A 120 -12.93 -14.68 -4.48
CA MET A 120 -14.11 -14.07 -3.85
C MET A 120 -15.27 -13.91 -4.84
N TRP A 121 -15.00 -13.60 -6.10
CA TRP A 121 -16.04 -13.36 -7.11
C TRP A 121 -16.93 -14.59 -7.39
N TYR A 122 -16.36 -15.78 -7.60
CA TYR A 122 -17.15 -17.03 -7.78
C TYR A 122 -17.85 -17.52 -6.50
N ARG A 123 -17.42 -17.04 -5.31
CA ARG A 123 -18.01 -17.46 -4.03
C ARG A 123 -19.23 -16.59 -3.69
N LYS A 124 -19.45 -15.51 -4.45
CA LYS A 124 -20.76 -14.86 -4.55
C LYS A 124 -21.62 -15.64 -5.52
#